data_AF-A0A8H6CZM0-F1
#
_entry.id   AF-A0A8H6CZM0-F1
#
_cell.length_a   1.000
_cell.length_b   1.000
_cell.length_c   1.000
_cell.angle_alpha   90.00
_cell.angle_beta   90.00
_cell.angle_gamma   90.00
#
_symmetry.space_group_name_H-M   'P 1'
#
loop_
_entity.id
_entity.type
_entity.pdbx_description
1 polymer ?
#
loop_
_entity_poly.entity_id
_entity_poly.type
_entity_poly.pdbx_seq_one_letter_code
_entity_poly.pdbx_strand_id
1 'polypeptide(L)'
;MREFFFYVNLRQAFLLTPQYAKRISSRTVLFTSVPKECLDEDHIRSLFNGSAKKIWIAGDTKQLDRTIQERDNVVMKLEKAEIEWIRLCNKERIKYETKTGNEAERATTSTSDPESGNLVTGRSREDKRPTYREGPLGLIGEKVDTIQWGRKKLKGLIPEAQNAQNNWLAGDYEKHTAFSSNSLLNTMRRLLFKPPHTTAPFKCLLDSSA
;
A
#
# COMPACT_ATOMS: atom_id res chain seq x y z
N MET A 1 -13.71 -7.41 47.88
CA MET A 1 -12.88 -8.65 47.84
C MET A 1 -13.49 -9.75 46.97
N ARG A 2 -14.81 -9.94 46.93
CA ARG A 2 -15.49 -11.03 46.17
C ARG A 2 -15.39 -10.83 44.65
N GLU A 3 -15.57 -9.60 44.21
CA GLU A 3 -15.52 -9.16 42.81
C GLU A 3 -14.12 -9.30 42.19
N PHE A 4 -13.06 -9.05 42.98
CA PHE A 4 -11.69 -9.25 42.53
C PHE A 4 -11.37 -10.73 42.30
N PHE A 5 -11.80 -11.61 43.22
CA PHE A 5 -11.61 -13.05 43.06
C PHE A 5 -12.37 -13.58 41.84
N PHE A 6 -13.60 -13.11 41.61
CA PHE A 6 -14.37 -13.45 40.42
C PHE A 6 -13.65 -12.99 39.13
N TYR A 7 -13.14 -11.75 39.09
CA TYR A 7 -12.40 -11.23 37.95
C TYR A 7 -11.13 -12.04 37.65
N VAL A 8 -10.35 -12.40 38.68
CA VAL A 8 -9.13 -13.19 38.52
C VAL A 8 -9.46 -14.56 37.92
N ASN A 9 -10.46 -15.25 38.44
CA ASN A 9 -10.87 -16.57 37.95
C ASN A 9 -11.42 -16.50 36.52
N LEU A 10 -12.25 -15.49 36.22
CA LEU A 10 -12.79 -15.29 34.88
C LEU A 10 -11.67 -15.01 33.87
N ARG A 11 -10.70 -14.17 34.22
CA ARG A 11 -9.53 -13.89 33.39
C ARG A 11 -8.70 -15.15 33.17
N GLN A 12 -8.44 -15.93 34.20
CA GLN A 12 -7.70 -17.19 34.08
C GLN A 12 -8.42 -18.17 33.16
N ALA A 13 -9.73 -18.38 33.35
CA ALA A 13 -10.55 -19.24 32.49
C ALA A 13 -10.51 -18.77 31.03
N PHE A 14 -10.58 -17.45 30.79
CA PHE A 14 -10.48 -16.88 29.45
C PHE A 14 -9.10 -17.09 28.82
N LEU A 15 -8.00 -16.92 29.57
CA LEU A 15 -6.64 -17.11 29.05
C LEU A 15 -6.32 -18.59 28.73
N LEU A 16 -6.94 -19.53 29.45
CA LEU A 16 -6.79 -20.98 29.23
C LEU A 16 -7.63 -21.52 28.06
N THR A 17 -8.57 -20.73 27.56
CA THR A 17 -9.44 -21.09 26.44
C THR A 17 -8.59 -21.36 25.18
N PRO A 18 -8.84 -22.47 24.43
CA PRO A 18 -7.96 -22.88 23.32
C PRO A 18 -7.91 -21.86 22.17
N GLN A 19 -8.97 -21.08 21.96
CA GLN A 19 -8.99 -19.98 21.00
C GLN A 19 -7.95 -18.90 21.37
N TYR A 20 -7.80 -18.58 22.66
CA TYR A 20 -6.83 -17.61 23.14
C TYR A 20 -5.40 -18.18 23.08
N ALA A 21 -5.21 -19.44 23.47
CA ALA A 21 -3.91 -20.12 23.39
C ALA A 21 -3.37 -20.22 21.95
N LYS A 22 -4.27 -20.35 20.95
CA LYS A 22 -3.92 -20.33 19.52
C LYS A 22 -3.61 -18.93 18.98
N ARG A 23 -3.75 -17.85 19.73
CA ARG A 23 -3.38 -16.51 19.21
C ARG A 23 -1.86 -16.40 19.07
N ILE A 24 -1.39 -15.58 18.12
CA ILE A 24 0.05 -15.34 17.93
C ILE A 24 0.63 -14.65 19.18
N SER A 25 -0.08 -13.64 19.72
CA SER A 25 0.36 -12.90 20.91
C SER A 25 0.59 -13.76 22.15
N SER A 26 -0.13 -14.88 22.27
CA SER A 26 -0.02 -15.79 23.43
C SER A 26 1.19 -16.73 23.32
N ARG A 27 1.80 -16.84 22.13
CA ARG A 27 2.89 -17.78 21.81
C ARG A 27 4.21 -17.07 21.46
N THR A 28 4.19 -15.75 21.36
CA THR A 28 5.36 -14.92 21.02
C THR A 28 5.86 -14.20 22.27
N VAL A 29 7.16 -14.32 22.54
CA VAL A 29 7.85 -13.58 23.60
C VAL A 29 8.82 -12.60 22.94
N LEU A 30 8.88 -11.37 23.44
CA LEU A 30 9.81 -10.34 22.98
C LEU A 30 10.94 -10.20 24.00
N PHE A 31 12.18 -10.42 23.56
CA PHE A 31 13.38 -10.13 24.34
C PHE A 31 13.92 -8.76 23.94
N THR A 32 14.01 -7.85 24.91
CA THR A 32 14.39 -6.46 24.64
C THR A 32 15.87 -6.20 24.81
N SER A 33 16.64 -7.02 25.53
CA SER A 33 18.04 -6.72 25.88
C SER A 33 18.92 -7.95 25.68
N VAL A 34 19.16 -8.32 24.41
CA VAL A 34 19.94 -9.51 24.06
C VAL A 34 21.39 -9.10 23.79
N PRO A 35 22.39 -9.75 24.42
CA PRO A 35 23.80 -9.51 24.11
C PRO A 35 24.12 -9.75 22.63
N LYS A 36 25.05 -8.96 22.06
CA LYS A 36 25.44 -9.07 20.62
C LYS A 36 25.93 -10.47 20.26
N GLU A 37 26.59 -11.13 21.21
CA GLU A 37 27.14 -12.48 21.06
C GLU A 37 26.05 -13.54 20.84
N CYS A 38 24.85 -13.31 21.37
CA CYS A 38 23.71 -14.23 21.26
C CYS A 38 22.76 -13.83 20.11
N LEU A 39 23.14 -12.89 19.24
CA LEU A 39 22.30 -12.37 18.15
C LEU A 39 22.39 -13.23 16.87
N ASP A 40 22.51 -14.53 17.09
CA ASP A 40 22.54 -15.55 16.05
C ASP A 40 21.36 -16.51 16.22
N GLU A 41 20.75 -16.89 15.11
CA GLU A 41 19.52 -17.68 15.14
C GLU A 41 19.78 -19.08 15.71
N ASP A 42 20.88 -19.71 15.31
CA ASP A 42 21.22 -21.06 15.75
C ASP A 42 21.58 -21.10 17.23
N HIS A 43 22.29 -20.07 17.72
CA HIS A 43 22.58 -19.92 19.14
C HIS A 43 21.30 -19.78 19.97
N ILE A 44 20.36 -18.93 19.56
CA ILE A 44 19.05 -18.77 20.24
C ILE A 44 18.27 -20.09 20.21
N ARG A 45 18.27 -20.79 19.08
CA ARG A 45 17.58 -22.08 18.95
C ARG A 45 18.17 -23.14 19.88
N SER A 46 19.49 -23.14 20.05
CA SER A 46 20.20 -24.01 20.99
C SER A 46 19.83 -23.69 22.44
N LEU A 47 19.80 -22.40 22.84
CA LEU A 47 19.41 -21.98 24.20
C LEU A 47 18.01 -22.49 24.62
N PHE A 48 17.08 -22.57 23.67
CA PHE A 48 15.72 -23.07 23.91
C PHE A 48 15.55 -24.57 23.65
N ASN A 49 16.63 -25.33 23.48
CA ASN A 49 16.62 -26.76 23.19
C ASN A 49 15.68 -27.13 22.01
N GLY A 50 15.61 -26.28 20.99
CA GLY A 50 14.74 -26.50 19.82
C GLY A 50 13.24 -26.31 20.06
N SER A 51 12.79 -25.88 21.24
CA SER A 51 11.37 -25.58 21.51
C SER A 51 10.87 -24.33 20.76
N ALA A 52 11.78 -23.42 20.39
CA ALA A 52 11.47 -22.23 19.62
C ALA A 52 11.19 -22.57 18.14
N LYS A 53 9.94 -22.37 17.70
CA LYS A 53 9.52 -22.69 16.33
C LYS A 53 9.93 -21.65 15.28
N LYS A 54 9.85 -20.37 15.63
CA LYS A 54 10.19 -19.24 14.74
C LYS A 54 10.97 -18.21 15.53
N ILE A 55 12.08 -17.77 14.97
CA ILE A 55 12.95 -16.76 15.56
C ILE A 55 12.96 -15.56 14.61
N TRP A 56 12.85 -14.36 15.16
CA TRP A 56 12.86 -13.12 14.40
C TRP A 56 13.87 -12.19 15.05
N ILE A 57 14.94 -11.87 14.35
CA ILE A 57 15.92 -10.90 14.80
C ILE A 57 15.51 -9.54 14.23
N ALA A 58 15.39 -8.54 15.10
CA ALA A 58 15.06 -7.19 14.68
C ALA A 58 16.30 -6.51 14.08
N GLY A 59 16.16 -5.93 12.90
CA GLY A 59 17.18 -5.12 12.23
C GLY A 59 16.74 -3.69 11.98
N ASP A 60 17.66 -2.83 11.57
CA ASP A 60 17.31 -1.48 11.12
C ASP A 60 16.50 -1.57 9.81
N THR A 61 15.26 -1.07 9.84
CA THR A 61 14.37 -1.02 8.67
C THR A 61 14.29 0.37 8.05
N LYS A 62 14.99 1.38 8.56
CA LYS A 62 14.80 2.78 8.12
C LYS A 62 14.96 2.98 6.62
N GLN A 63 15.99 2.38 6.02
CA GLN A 63 16.23 2.53 4.58
C GLN A 63 15.14 1.82 3.76
N LEU A 64 14.81 0.58 4.14
CA LEU A 64 13.72 -0.20 3.53
C LEU A 64 12.37 0.53 3.63
N ASP A 65 12.06 1.05 4.81
CA ASP A 65 10.82 1.80 5.08
C ASP A 65 10.74 3.06 4.22
N ARG A 66 11.86 3.76 4.00
CA ARG A 66 11.90 4.94 3.10
C ARG A 66 11.55 4.55 1.67
N THR A 67 12.21 3.55 1.10
CA THR A 67 11.94 3.10 -0.29
C THR A 67 10.50 2.63 -0.46
N ILE A 68 9.96 1.89 0.52
CA ILE A 68 8.57 1.44 0.51
C ILE A 68 7.60 2.62 0.62
N GLN A 69 7.87 3.57 1.51
CA GLN A 69 7.03 4.77 1.67
C GLN A 69 7.05 5.65 0.42
N GLU A 70 8.21 5.82 -0.22
CA GLU A 70 8.32 6.56 -1.48
C GLU A 70 7.48 5.91 -2.58
N ARG A 71 7.56 4.58 -2.73
CA ARG A 71 6.69 3.83 -3.64
C ARG A 71 5.21 4.06 -3.32
N ASP A 72 4.80 3.87 -2.08
CA ASP A 72 3.39 4.02 -1.66
C ASP A 72 2.87 5.45 -1.89
N ASN A 73 3.70 6.47 -1.65
CA ASN A 73 3.36 7.86 -1.91
C ASN A 73 3.15 8.13 -3.41
N VAL A 74 3.97 7.54 -4.28
CA VAL A 74 3.80 7.65 -5.74
C VAL A 74 2.54 6.91 -6.20
N VAL A 75 2.28 5.70 -5.69
CA VAL A 75 1.05 4.94 -5.99
C VAL A 75 -0.18 5.76 -5.59
N MET A 76 -0.22 6.31 -4.37
CA MET A 76 -1.34 7.13 -3.90
C MET A 76 -1.55 8.38 -4.75
N LYS A 77 -0.48 9.01 -5.26
CA LYS A 77 -0.58 10.15 -6.17
C LYS A 77 -1.15 9.74 -7.53
N LEU A 78 -0.68 8.61 -8.07
CA LEU A 78 -1.17 8.06 -9.35
C LEU A 78 -2.64 7.67 -9.26
N GLU A 79 -3.05 6.96 -8.22
CA GLU A 79 -4.45 6.58 -7.99
C GLU A 79 -5.37 7.79 -7.91
N LYS A 80 -4.97 8.84 -7.18
CA LYS A 80 -5.74 10.09 -7.10
C LYS A 80 -5.91 10.74 -8.47
N ALA A 81 -4.84 10.85 -9.24
CA ALA A 81 -4.88 11.44 -10.57
C ALA A 81 -5.75 10.63 -11.54
N GLU A 82 -5.64 9.30 -11.53
CA GLU A 82 -6.48 8.43 -12.36
C GLU A 82 -7.97 8.53 -11.97
N ILE A 83 -8.30 8.55 -10.67
CA ILE A 83 -9.67 8.74 -10.18
C ILE A 83 -10.24 10.10 -10.62
N GLU A 84 -9.46 11.18 -10.48
CA GLU A 84 -9.88 12.51 -10.93
C GLU A 84 -10.15 12.54 -12.44
N TRP A 85 -9.27 11.93 -13.22
CA TRP A 85 -9.43 11.85 -14.67
C TRP A 85 -10.65 11.04 -15.07
N ILE A 86 -10.87 9.87 -14.47
CA ILE A 86 -12.07 9.04 -14.69
C ILE A 86 -13.34 9.81 -14.31
N ARG A 87 -13.34 10.53 -13.19
CA ARG A 87 -14.48 11.37 -12.78
C ARG A 87 -14.78 12.46 -13.80
N LEU A 88 -13.76 13.11 -14.36
CA LEU A 88 -13.94 14.11 -15.40
C LEU A 88 -14.53 13.49 -16.67
N CYS A 89 -13.97 12.38 -17.15
CA CYS A 89 -14.49 11.66 -18.31
C CYS A 89 -15.96 11.24 -18.11
N ASN A 90 -16.30 10.69 -16.95
CA ASN A 90 -17.66 10.28 -16.63
C ASN A 90 -18.63 11.46 -16.53
N LYS A 91 -18.22 12.59 -15.95
CA LYS A 91 -19.04 13.81 -15.91
C LYS A 91 -19.36 14.30 -17.32
N GLU A 92 -18.37 14.31 -18.21
CA GLU A 92 -18.59 14.72 -19.60
C GLU A 92 -19.50 13.72 -20.32
N ARG A 93 -19.28 12.40 -20.17
CA ARG A 93 -20.16 11.37 -20.74
C ARG A 93 -21.63 11.57 -20.34
N ILE A 94 -21.90 11.77 -19.04
CA ILE A 94 -23.26 12.03 -18.55
C ILE A 94 -23.84 13.32 -19.15
N LYS A 95 -23.04 14.39 -19.29
CA LYS A 95 -23.49 15.63 -19.95
C LYS A 95 -23.83 15.42 -21.43
N TYR A 96 -23.08 14.58 -22.14
CA TYR A 96 -23.40 14.25 -23.54
C TYR A 96 -24.68 13.41 -23.61
N GLU A 97 -24.80 12.34 -22.83
CA GLU A 97 -25.99 11.48 -22.80
C GLU A 97 -27.27 12.27 -22.45
N THR A 98 -27.21 13.16 -21.45
CA THR A 98 -28.35 14.02 -21.09
C THR A 98 -28.70 15.05 -22.17
N LYS A 99 -27.71 15.62 -22.87
CA LYS A 99 -27.96 16.54 -23.98
C LYS A 99 -28.57 15.81 -25.18
N THR A 100 -28.02 14.67 -25.57
CA THR A 100 -28.52 13.87 -26.70
C THR A 100 -29.89 13.25 -26.39
N GLY A 101 -30.16 12.84 -25.14
CA GLY A 101 -31.50 12.39 -24.72
C GLY A 101 -32.55 13.51 -24.75
N ASN A 102 -32.18 14.73 -24.37
CA ASN A 102 -33.05 15.90 -24.48
C ASN A 102 -33.18 16.44 -25.93
N GLU A 103 -32.17 16.25 -26.77
CA GLU A 103 -32.22 16.56 -28.20
C GLU A 103 -33.04 15.53 -28.97
N ALA A 104 -33.09 14.26 -28.57
CA ALA A 104 -33.99 13.27 -29.15
C ALA A 104 -35.48 13.58 -28.91
N GLU A 105 -35.84 14.23 -27.80
CA GLU A 105 -37.19 14.77 -27.56
C GLU A 105 -37.46 16.13 -28.27
N ARG A 106 -36.41 16.91 -28.59
CA ARG A 106 -36.53 18.18 -29.33
C ARG A 106 -36.40 18.04 -30.85
N ALA A 107 -35.84 16.94 -31.35
CA ALA A 107 -35.61 16.67 -32.77
C ALA A 107 -36.84 16.11 -33.52
N THR A 108 -38.04 16.15 -32.93
CA THR A 108 -39.29 16.07 -33.69
C THR A 108 -39.59 17.37 -34.45
N THR A 109 -38.75 18.38 -34.35
CA THR A 109 -38.86 19.60 -35.18
C THR A 109 -37.48 20.10 -35.55
N SER A 110 -37.15 20.03 -36.84
CA SER A 110 -35.93 20.52 -37.53
C SER A 110 -34.87 19.45 -37.81
N THR A 111 -34.88 19.03 -39.08
CA THR A 111 -33.87 18.28 -39.80
C THR A 111 -32.47 18.89 -39.67
N SER A 112 -31.52 18.15 -39.10
CA SER A 112 -30.08 18.33 -39.36
C SER A 112 -29.37 16.99 -39.21
N ASP A 113 -28.98 16.45 -40.37
CA ASP A 113 -27.84 15.56 -40.65
C ASP A 113 -27.26 14.70 -39.48
N PRO A 114 -27.52 13.37 -39.46
CA PRO A 114 -26.95 12.45 -38.48
C PRO A 114 -25.49 12.06 -38.76
N GLU A 115 -24.84 12.61 -39.80
CA GLU A 115 -23.49 12.20 -40.22
C GLU A 115 -22.35 13.02 -39.60
N SER A 116 -22.54 13.60 -38.40
CA SER A 116 -21.41 13.95 -37.54
C SER A 116 -21.15 12.79 -36.57
N GLY A 117 -20.69 11.67 -37.13
CA GLY A 117 -20.26 10.47 -36.43
C GLY A 117 -18.96 10.67 -35.61
N ASN A 118 -18.85 11.78 -34.87
CA ASN A 118 -17.68 12.12 -34.05
C ASN A 118 -17.91 11.90 -32.54
N LEU A 119 -19.01 11.25 -32.15
CA LEU A 119 -19.39 11.07 -30.74
C LEU A 119 -18.88 9.76 -30.09
N VAL A 120 -18.29 8.84 -30.86
CA VAL A 120 -17.78 7.55 -30.36
C VAL A 120 -16.30 7.33 -30.73
N THR A 121 -15.51 8.40 -30.71
CA THR A 121 -14.04 8.31 -30.58
C THR A 121 -13.67 9.10 -29.33
N GLY A 122 -13.73 8.50 -28.14
CA GLY A 122 -12.69 7.55 -27.72
C GLY A 122 -11.39 8.24 -27.29
N ARG A 123 -11.25 9.55 -27.51
CA ARG A 123 -10.17 10.36 -26.94
C ARG A 123 -10.71 11.05 -25.70
N SER A 124 -10.67 10.34 -24.57
CA SER A 124 -10.71 10.99 -23.25
C SER A 124 -9.71 12.14 -23.29
N ARG A 125 -10.20 13.40 -23.34
CA ARG A 125 -9.37 14.59 -23.61
C ARG A 125 -8.02 14.51 -22.88
N GLU A 126 -6.97 14.19 -23.62
CA GLU A 126 -5.61 14.05 -23.09
C GLU A 126 -5.17 15.38 -22.49
N ASP A 127 -5.65 16.48 -23.07
CA ASP A 127 -5.39 17.86 -22.66
C ASP A 127 -5.92 18.22 -21.27
N LYS A 128 -6.93 17.49 -20.76
CA LYS A 128 -7.52 17.73 -19.43
C LYS A 128 -6.96 16.80 -18.35
N ARG A 129 -5.86 16.09 -18.63
CA ARG A 129 -5.23 15.21 -17.64
C ARG A 129 -4.69 16.04 -16.46
N PRO A 130 -4.79 15.51 -15.22
CA PRO A 130 -4.23 16.18 -14.05
C PRO A 130 -2.71 16.36 -14.21
N THR A 131 -2.27 17.61 -14.17
CA THR A 131 -0.85 17.99 -14.23
C THR A 131 -0.40 18.58 -12.91
N TYR A 132 0.86 18.36 -12.55
CA TYR A 132 1.50 19.04 -11.41
C TYR A 132 2.85 19.62 -11.85
N ARG A 133 3.41 20.52 -11.03
CA ARG A 133 4.74 21.10 -11.26
C ARG A 133 5.77 20.44 -10.36
N GLU A 134 6.90 20.05 -10.93
CA GLU A 134 7.95 19.28 -10.22
C GLU A 134 8.80 20.09 -9.25
N GLY A 135 8.81 21.42 -9.32
CA GLY A 135 9.65 22.24 -8.44
C GLY A 135 9.03 22.52 -7.06
N PRO A 136 9.82 23.20 -6.20
CA PRO A 136 9.46 23.41 -4.80
C PRO A 136 8.12 24.15 -4.67
N LEU A 137 7.27 23.67 -3.74
CA LEU A 137 5.92 24.17 -3.49
C LEU A 137 4.96 24.17 -4.70
N GLY A 138 5.32 23.51 -5.81
CA GLY A 138 4.50 23.49 -7.03
C GLY A 138 4.44 24.83 -7.76
N LEU A 139 5.33 25.78 -7.44
CA LEU A 139 5.30 27.14 -7.97
C LEU A 139 6.26 27.31 -9.17
N ILE A 140 7.42 26.65 -9.12
CA ILE A 140 8.46 26.71 -10.15
C ILE A 140 8.57 25.32 -10.81
N GLY A 141 8.85 25.26 -12.11
CA GLY A 141 9.13 24.01 -12.83
C GLY A 141 8.13 23.68 -13.95
N GLU A 142 8.52 22.67 -14.74
CA GLU A 142 7.73 22.16 -15.87
C GLU A 142 6.42 21.53 -15.38
N LYS A 143 5.34 21.71 -16.17
CA LYS A 143 4.08 21.01 -15.95
C LYS A 143 4.20 19.61 -16.51
N VAL A 144 4.16 18.60 -15.66
CA VAL A 144 4.25 17.20 -16.05
C VAL A 144 2.91 16.51 -15.81
N ASP A 145 2.51 15.61 -16.72
CA ASP A 145 1.35 14.74 -16.56
C ASP A 145 1.59 13.80 -15.37
N THR A 146 0.74 13.91 -14.34
CA THR A 146 0.87 13.15 -13.09
C THR A 146 0.82 11.64 -13.34
N ILE A 147 0.01 11.20 -14.31
CA ILE A 147 -0.20 9.78 -14.60
C ILE A 147 1.04 9.19 -15.28
N GLN A 148 1.53 9.84 -16.34
CA GLN A 148 2.72 9.38 -17.06
C GLN A 148 3.98 9.41 -16.18
N TRP A 149 4.13 10.47 -15.40
CA TRP A 149 5.19 10.58 -14.41
C TRP A 149 5.12 9.44 -13.38
N GLY A 150 3.95 9.20 -12.81
CA GLY A 150 3.74 8.15 -11.81
C GLY A 150 4.08 6.76 -12.35
N ARG A 151 3.64 6.44 -13.58
CA ARG A 151 3.96 5.16 -14.26
C ARG A 151 5.46 4.99 -14.47
N LYS A 152 6.14 6.03 -15.00
CA LYS A 152 7.59 6.02 -15.21
C LYS A 152 8.35 5.84 -13.90
N LYS A 153 7.95 6.55 -12.85
CA LYS A 153 8.60 6.50 -11.54
C LYS A 153 8.40 5.14 -10.85
N LEU A 154 7.20 4.56 -10.93
CA LEU A 154 6.91 3.24 -10.38
C LEU A 154 7.70 2.12 -11.07
N LYS A 155 7.96 2.23 -12.37
CA LYS A 155 8.80 1.26 -13.11
C LYS A 155 10.18 1.08 -12.49
N GLY A 156 10.76 2.14 -11.89
CA GLY A 156 12.02 2.07 -11.14
C GLY A 156 11.84 1.69 -9.66
N LEU A 157 10.86 2.28 -8.98
CA LEU A 157 10.68 2.08 -7.52
C LEU A 157 10.20 0.68 -7.15
N ILE A 158 9.43 0.01 -8.01
CA ILE A 158 8.94 -1.35 -7.75
C ILE A 158 10.09 -2.36 -7.62
N PRO A 159 11.00 -2.50 -8.61
CA PRO A 159 12.11 -3.43 -8.49
C PRO A 159 13.09 -3.01 -7.38
N GLU A 160 13.29 -1.71 -7.15
CA GLU A 160 14.13 -1.23 -6.04
C GLU A 160 13.56 -1.68 -4.68
N ALA A 161 12.25 -1.49 -4.45
CA ALA A 161 11.60 -1.92 -3.22
C ALA A 161 11.62 -3.46 -3.07
N GLN A 162 11.45 -4.21 -4.17
CA GLN A 162 11.55 -5.67 -4.15
C GLN A 162 12.96 -6.14 -3.80
N ASN A 163 13.98 -5.54 -4.39
CA ASN A 163 15.37 -5.86 -4.08
C ASN A 163 15.70 -5.54 -2.63
N ALA A 164 15.27 -4.37 -2.13
CA ALA A 164 15.46 -4.01 -0.73
C ALA A 164 14.76 -5.00 0.23
N GLN A 165 13.56 -5.47 -0.11
CA GLN A 165 12.84 -6.50 0.65
C GLN A 165 13.57 -7.85 0.60
N ASN A 166 14.08 -8.26 -0.56
CA ASN A 166 14.82 -9.51 -0.72
C ASN A 166 16.13 -9.49 0.07
N ASN A 167 16.87 -8.38 0.04
CA ASN A 167 18.09 -8.21 0.83
C ASN A 167 17.79 -8.30 2.34
N TRP A 168 16.67 -7.70 2.77
CA TRP A 168 16.22 -7.82 4.16
C TRP A 168 15.87 -9.27 4.52
N LEU A 169 15.16 -9.99 3.65
CA LEU A 169 14.84 -11.41 3.88
C LEU A 169 16.09 -12.30 3.89
N ALA A 170 17.12 -11.95 3.11
CA ALA A 170 18.40 -12.65 3.09
C ALA A 170 19.23 -12.43 4.38
N GLY A 171 18.81 -11.53 5.27
CA GLY A 171 19.53 -11.24 6.51
C GLY A 171 20.64 -10.20 6.38
N ASP A 172 20.74 -9.51 5.23
CA ASP A 172 21.74 -8.48 4.96
C ASP A 172 21.30 -7.13 5.54
N TYR A 173 21.28 -7.04 6.87
CA TYR A 173 20.93 -5.83 7.60
C TYR A 173 21.67 -5.76 8.94
N GLU A 174 21.84 -4.53 9.44
CA GLU A 174 22.38 -4.32 10.77
C GLU A 174 21.38 -4.82 11.83
N LYS A 175 21.74 -5.91 12.51
CA LYS A 175 20.94 -6.50 13.59
C LYS A 175 21.05 -5.64 14.84
N HIS A 176 19.94 -5.41 15.52
CA HIS A 176 19.91 -4.68 16.79
C HIS A 176 19.80 -5.63 17.98
N THR A 177 20.55 -5.34 19.04
CA THR A 177 20.47 -6.04 20.35
C THR A 177 19.17 -5.80 21.10
N ALA A 178 18.51 -4.68 20.76
CA ALA A 178 17.39 -4.09 21.46
C ALA A 178 16.89 -2.88 20.66
N PHE A 179 15.62 -2.83 20.23
CA PHE A 179 15.05 -1.58 19.75
C PHE A 179 13.60 -1.43 20.23
N SER A 180 13.43 -0.66 21.30
CA SER A 180 12.17 0.01 21.60
C SER A 180 12.29 1.45 21.11
N SER A 181 11.73 1.70 19.93
CA SER A 181 11.02 2.94 19.70
C SER A 181 9.62 2.54 19.27
N ASN A 182 8.60 3.27 19.75
CA ASN A 182 7.18 3.04 19.45
C ASN A 182 6.86 2.99 17.93
N SER A 183 7.83 3.26 17.06
CA SER A 183 7.77 3.06 15.62
C SER A 183 7.72 1.58 15.20
N LEU A 184 8.51 0.68 15.81
CA LEU A 184 8.66 -0.70 15.31
C LEU A 184 7.45 -1.62 15.59
N LEU A 185 6.70 -1.39 16.67
CA LEU A 185 5.45 -2.12 16.91
C LEU A 185 4.42 -1.84 15.80
N ASN A 186 4.40 -0.62 15.28
CA ASN A 186 3.59 -0.26 14.12
C ASN A 186 4.19 -0.83 12.82
N THR A 187 5.52 -0.84 12.64
CA THR A 187 6.18 -1.41 11.46
C THR A 187 6.02 -2.94 11.38
N MET A 188 6.24 -3.68 12.46
CA MET A 188 6.02 -5.13 12.51
C MET A 188 4.54 -5.49 12.30
N ARG A 189 3.61 -4.71 12.85
CA ARG A 189 2.18 -4.89 12.57
C ARG A 189 1.84 -4.58 11.11
N ARG A 190 2.50 -3.59 10.48
CA ARG A 190 2.29 -3.21 9.08
C ARG A 190 2.90 -4.23 8.11
N LEU A 191 4.05 -4.81 8.43
CA LEU A 191 4.72 -5.83 7.61
C LEU A 191 4.08 -7.21 7.77
N LEU A 192 3.63 -7.58 8.97
CA LEU A 192 3.05 -8.92 9.23
C LEU A 192 1.54 -8.99 8.99
N PHE A 193 0.80 -7.87 9.01
CA PHE A 193 -0.67 -7.89 8.94
C PHE A 193 -1.31 -6.96 7.91
N LYS A 194 -0.54 -6.20 7.11
CA LYS A 194 -1.13 -5.55 5.94
C LYS A 194 -1.11 -6.59 4.82
N PRO A 195 -2.25 -7.15 4.37
CA PRO A 195 -2.25 -7.93 3.15
C PRO A 195 -1.59 -7.06 2.07
N PRO A 196 -0.78 -7.64 1.18
CA PRO A 196 -0.31 -6.90 0.03
C PRO A 196 -1.56 -6.29 -0.59
N HIS A 197 -1.61 -4.96 -0.66
CA HIS A 197 -2.53 -4.29 -1.57
C HIS A 197 -2.41 -5.08 -2.84
N THR A 198 -3.51 -5.73 -3.21
CA THR A 198 -3.60 -6.67 -4.31
C THR A 198 -2.72 -6.12 -5.42
N THR A 199 -1.55 -6.73 -5.67
CA THR A 199 -0.62 -6.27 -6.71
C THR A 199 -1.11 -6.71 -8.09
N ALA A 200 -2.20 -7.49 -8.13
CA ALA A 200 -2.82 -8.01 -9.33
C ALA A 200 -3.52 -6.98 -10.25
N PRO A 201 -4.15 -5.87 -9.81
CA PRO A 201 -4.77 -4.94 -10.74
C PRO A 201 -3.75 -4.01 -11.40
N PHE A 202 -2.58 -3.74 -10.80
CA PHE A 202 -1.61 -2.76 -11.34
C PHE A 202 -0.66 -3.33 -12.38
N LYS A 203 -0.29 -4.62 -12.30
CA LYS A 203 0.53 -5.24 -13.35
C LYS A 203 -0.20 -5.26 -14.70
N CYS A 204 -1.52 -5.49 -14.68
CA CYS A 204 -2.35 -5.43 -15.89
C CYS A 204 -2.56 -4.00 -16.45
N LEU A 205 -2.45 -2.95 -15.61
CA LEU A 205 -2.61 -1.56 -16.05
C LEU A 205 -1.36 -0.99 -16.73
N LEU A 206 -0.18 -1.52 -16.43
CA LEU A 206 1.07 -1.08 -17.04
C LEU A 206 1.33 -1.71 -18.43
N ASP A 207 0.75 -2.89 -18.70
CA ASP A 207 0.97 -3.62 -19.95
C ASP A 207 -0.13 -3.40 -21.02
N SER A 208 -1.22 -2.67 -20.70
CA SER A 208 -2.40 -2.50 -21.58
C SER A 208 -2.39 -1.23 -22.45
N SER A 209 -1.22 -0.61 -22.69
CA SER A 209 -1.10 0.57 -23.57
C SER A 209 0.23 0.58 -24.32
N ALA A 210 0.54 -0.53 -24.97
CA ALA A 210 1.51 -0.61 -26.06
C ALA A 210 0.78 -1.03 -27.34
#